data_AF-A0A8R7PL20-F1
#
_entry.id   AF-A0A8R7PL20-F1
#
_cell.length_a   1.000
_cell.length_b   1.000
_cell.length_c   1.000
_cell.angle_alpha   90.00
_cell.angle_beta   90.00
_cell.angle_gamma   90.00
#
_symmetry.space_group_name_H-M   'P 1'
#
loop_
_entity.id
_entity.type
_entity.pdbx_description
1 polymer ?
#
loop_
_entity_poly.entity_id
_entity_poly.type
_entity_poly.pdbx_seq_one_letter_code
_entity_poly.pdbx_strand_id
1 'polypeptide(L)'
;MRVFGPGFGGLTERSFMHLKTVIIVKMRELEEWVGGPNSPLFSRLESIVCKYCPLLSSFSFLECCTKLCQLYISNCPKLSQLPPLPHTSTLTYF
;
A
#
# COMPACT_ATOMS: atom_id res chain seq x y z
N MET A 1 14.16 -4.57 -6.20
CA MET A 1 12.79 -5.11 -6.36
C MET A 1 11.88 -3.97 -6.77
N ARG A 2 11.21 -4.10 -7.93
CA ARG A 2 10.42 -3.01 -8.52
C ARG A 2 8.93 -3.05 -8.20
N VAL A 3 8.41 -4.24 -7.95
CA VAL A 3 6.98 -4.48 -7.84
C VAL A 3 6.71 -5.33 -6.59
N PHE A 4 5.76 -4.92 -5.76
CA PHE A 4 5.32 -5.65 -4.57
C PHE A 4 3.85 -6.07 -4.70
N GLY A 5 3.52 -7.34 -4.44
CA GLY A 5 2.16 -7.86 -4.58
C GLY A 5 2.11 -9.40 -4.66
N PRO A 6 0.93 -9.99 -4.94
CA PRO A 6 0.81 -11.42 -5.22
C PRO A 6 1.76 -11.86 -6.34
N GLY A 7 2.39 -13.02 -6.19
CA GLY A 7 3.44 -13.52 -7.08
C GLY A 7 4.86 -13.08 -6.70
N PHE A 8 5.00 -12.09 -5.82
CA PHE A 8 6.31 -11.72 -5.27
C PHE A 8 6.82 -12.81 -4.31
N GLY A 9 8.00 -13.38 -4.56
CA GLY A 9 8.68 -14.29 -3.63
C GLY A 9 7.86 -15.54 -3.25
N GLY A 10 6.94 -15.97 -4.11
CA GLY A 10 6.01 -17.07 -3.82
C GLY A 10 4.81 -16.68 -2.93
N LEU A 11 4.64 -15.40 -2.59
CA LEU A 11 3.44 -14.92 -1.90
C LEU A 11 2.23 -15.11 -2.79
N THR A 12 1.24 -15.80 -2.26
CA THR A 12 -0.03 -16.01 -2.95
C THR A 12 -1.00 -14.91 -2.57
N GLU A 13 -2.08 -14.78 -3.32
CA GLU A 13 -3.22 -13.95 -2.95
C GLU A 13 -3.71 -14.22 -1.51
N ARG A 14 -3.78 -15.49 -1.10
CA ARG A 14 -4.18 -15.86 0.26
C ARG A 14 -3.26 -15.29 1.33
N SER A 15 -1.98 -15.10 1.03
CA SER A 15 -1.02 -14.48 1.94
C SER A 15 -1.40 -13.04 2.28
N PHE A 16 -2.06 -12.33 1.35
CA PHE A 16 -2.49 -10.95 1.54
C PHE A 16 -3.86 -10.81 2.20
N MET A 17 -4.74 -11.82 2.05
CA MET A 17 -6.10 -11.82 2.64
C MET A 17 -6.15 -11.74 4.17
N HIS A 18 -5.04 -11.95 4.87
CA HIS A 18 -4.94 -11.84 6.33
C HIS A 18 -4.04 -10.69 6.79
N LEU A 19 -3.45 -9.96 5.84
CA LEU A 19 -2.50 -8.90 6.12
C LEU A 19 -3.22 -7.68 6.68
N LYS A 20 -2.82 -7.24 7.88
CA LYS A 20 -3.37 -6.06 8.57
C LYS A 20 -2.44 -4.86 8.52
N THR A 21 -1.14 -5.10 8.53
CA THR A 21 -0.14 -4.04 8.61
C THR A 21 0.95 -4.28 7.60
N VAL A 22 1.33 -3.23 6.87
CA VAL A 22 2.45 -3.25 5.94
C VAL A 22 3.35 -2.06 6.22
N ILE A 23 4.65 -2.37 6.34
CA ILE A 23 5.69 -1.38 6.56
C ILE A 23 6.73 -1.54 5.45
N ILE A 24 6.82 -0.53 4.59
CA ILE A 24 7.79 -0.47 3.48
C ILE A 24 8.72 0.70 3.75
N VAL A 25 10.00 0.42 3.98
CA VAL A 25 10.99 1.42 4.36
C VAL A 25 12.24 1.26 3.50
N LYS A 26 12.75 2.37 2.96
CA LYS A 26 14.00 2.44 2.18
C LYS A 26 14.02 1.53 0.96
N MET A 27 12.85 1.21 0.39
CA MET A 27 12.77 0.46 -0.86
C MET A 27 12.94 1.41 -2.05
N ARG A 28 14.20 1.69 -2.39
CA ARG A 28 14.56 2.69 -3.43
C ARG A 28 14.10 2.31 -4.82
N GLU A 29 14.04 1.02 -5.10
CA GLU A 29 13.66 0.49 -6.41
C GLU A 29 12.16 0.20 -6.54
N LEU A 30 11.37 0.29 -5.47
CA LEU A 30 9.96 -0.06 -5.51
C LEU A 30 9.20 1.02 -6.28
N GLU A 31 8.68 0.65 -7.44
CA GLU A 31 7.93 1.51 -8.36
C GLU A 31 6.42 1.42 -8.12
N GLU A 32 5.94 0.20 -7.86
CA GLU A 32 4.51 -0.11 -7.74
C GLU A 32 4.23 -1.14 -6.65
N TRP A 33 3.16 -0.92 -5.90
CA TRP A 33 2.52 -1.96 -5.10
C TRP A 33 1.24 -2.40 -5.83
N VAL A 34 1.32 -3.56 -6.47
CA VAL A 34 0.20 -4.15 -7.18
C VAL A 34 -0.72 -4.83 -6.19
N GLY A 35 -1.90 -4.26 -6.04
CA GLY A 35 -3.11 -5.02 -5.80
C GLY A 35 -3.92 -4.92 -7.06
N GLY A 36 -4.42 -6.04 -7.58
CA GLY A 36 -5.30 -5.98 -8.75
C GLY A 36 -6.39 -4.93 -8.53
N PRO A 37 -6.80 -4.17 -9.56
CA PRO A 37 -7.90 -3.23 -9.44
C PRO A 37 -9.13 -3.95 -8.85
N ASN A 38 -9.83 -3.31 -7.90
CA ASN A 38 -10.97 -3.87 -7.17
C ASN A 38 -10.69 -5.17 -6.38
N SER A 39 -9.43 -5.43 -6.03
CA SER A 39 -9.10 -6.68 -5.38
C SER A 39 -9.38 -6.64 -3.87
N PRO A 40 -10.23 -7.55 -3.33
CA PRO A 40 -10.52 -7.63 -1.89
C PRO A 40 -9.33 -8.13 -1.07
N LEU A 41 -8.19 -8.42 -1.70
CA LEU A 41 -6.97 -8.92 -1.06
C LEU A 41 -6.52 -8.06 0.12
N PHE A 42 -6.70 -6.74 -0.01
CA PHE A 42 -6.23 -5.76 0.98
C PHE A 42 -7.37 -5.18 1.83
N SER A 43 -8.58 -5.74 1.74
CA SER A 43 -9.77 -5.25 2.46
C SER A 43 -9.61 -5.21 3.98
N ARG A 44 -8.67 -6.00 4.52
CA ARG A 44 -8.35 -6.10 5.95
C ARG A 44 -7.12 -5.31 6.38
N LEU A 45 -6.47 -4.60 5.47
CA LEU A 45 -5.39 -3.69 5.87
C LEU A 45 -5.96 -2.61 6.78
N GLU A 46 -5.32 -2.46 7.92
CA GLU A 46 -5.62 -1.49 8.97
C GLU A 46 -4.58 -0.37 8.98
N SER A 47 -3.31 -0.70 8.71
CA SER A 47 -2.20 0.26 8.75
C SER A 47 -1.20 0.08 7.62
N ILE A 48 -0.87 1.18 6.94
CA ILE A 48 0.16 1.24 5.90
C ILE A 48 1.17 2.32 6.28
N VAL A 49 2.44 1.93 6.33
CA VAL A 49 3.57 2.83 6.58
C VAL A 49 4.54 2.74 5.43
N CYS A 50 4.73 3.84 4.70
CA CYS A 50 5.69 3.94 3.61
C CYS A 50 6.70 5.05 3.90
N LYS A 51 8.00 4.73 3.93
CA LYS A 51 9.07 5.70 4.20
C LYS A 51 10.24 5.56 3.23
N TYR A 52 10.71 6.66 2.67
CA TYR A 52 11.91 6.68 1.82
C TYR A 52 11.79 5.75 0.59
N CYS A 53 10.64 5.79 -0.08
CA CYS A 53 10.37 5.05 -1.31
C CYS A 53 10.22 6.03 -2.48
N PRO A 54 11.34 6.52 -3.06
CA PRO A 54 11.35 7.59 -4.05
C PRO A 54 10.71 7.24 -5.39
N LEU A 55 10.65 5.97 -5.74
CA LEU A 55 10.07 5.51 -7.00
C LEU A 55 8.61 5.08 -6.89
N LEU A 56 8.11 4.88 -5.67
CA LEU A 56 6.75 4.40 -5.46
C LEU A 56 5.75 5.47 -5.90
N SER A 57 4.88 5.10 -6.84
CA SER A 57 4.08 6.07 -7.58
C SER A 57 2.58 5.94 -7.36
N SER A 58 2.09 4.76 -6.94
CA SER A 58 0.65 4.53 -6.81
C SER A 58 0.29 3.52 -5.73
N PHE A 59 -0.95 3.63 -5.28
CA PHE A 59 -1.64 2.67 -4.42
C PHE A 59 -3.07 2.44 -4.93
N SER A 60 -3.21 1.81 -6.09
CA SER A 60 -4.49 1.63 -6.80
C SER A 60 -5.57 0.88 -6.00
N PHE A 61 -5.19 0.14 -4.95
CA PHE A 61 -6.10 -0.69 -4.14
C PHE A 61 -6.60 0.01 -2.85
N LEU A 62 -6.16 1.24 -2.55
CA LEU A 62 -6.53 1.91 -1.30
C LEU A 62 -8.04 2.13 -1.14
N GLU A 63 -8.77 2.35 -2.25
CA GLU A 63 -10.23 2.50 -2.23
C GLU A 63 -10.94 1.26 -1.63
N CYS A 64 -10.36 0.07 -1.81
CA CYS A 64 -10.90 -1.19 -1.32
C CYS A 64 -10.51 -1.50 0.13
N CYS A 65 -9.62 -0.72 0.74
CA CYS A 65 -9.10 -0.95 2.09
C CYS A 65 -10.06 -0.40 3.15
N THR A 66 -11.30 -0.89 3.20
CA THR A 66 -12.37 -0.36 4.07
C THR A 66 -12.05 -0.34 5.58
N LYS A 67 -11.09 -1.17 6.02
CA LYS A 67 -10.61 -1.23 7.41
C LYS A 67 -9.39 -0.35 7.70
N LEU A 68 -8.88 0.34 6.69
CA LEU A 68 -7.69 1.17 6.83
C LEU A 68 -7.98 2.36 7.75
N CYS A 69 -7.30 2.40 8.88
CA CYS A 69 -7.42 3.49 9.85
C CYS A 69 -6.16 4.36 9.88
N GLN A 70 -5.01 3.84 9.41
CA GLN A 70 -3.74 4.53 9.44
C GLN A 70 -3.02 4.47 8.09
N LEU A 71 -2.76 5.64 7.51
CA LEU A 71 -1.85 5.78 6.37
C LEU A 71 -0.76 6.81 6.68
N TYR A 72 0.47 6.32 6.77
CA TYR A 72 1.66 7.15 7.01
C TYR A 72 2.59 7.07 5.80
N ILE A 73 2.82 8.21 5.15
CA ILE A 73 3.71 8.33 3.99
C ILE A 73 4.73 9.43 4.30
N SER A 74 6.03 9.12 4.14
CA SER A 74 7.11 10.09 4.33
C SER A 74 8.25 9.88 3.35
N ASN A 75 8.75 10.96 2.75
CA ASN A 75 9.84 10.90 1.77
C ASN A 75 9.54 9.95 0.58
N CYS A 76 8.31 9.99 0.06
CA CYS A 76 7.86 9.27 -1.14
C CYS A 76 7.40 10.28 -2.22
N PRO A 77 8.32 11.03 -2.85
CA PRO A 77 8.00 12.16 -3.74
C PRO A 77 7.16 11.83 -4.98
N LYS A 78 7.27 10.61 -5.53
CA LYS A 78 6.45 10.18 -6.67
C LYS A 78 5.02 9.80 -6.28
N LEU A 79 4.75 9.66 -4.99
CA LEU A 79 3.44 9.31 -4.47
C LEU A 79 2.61 10.59 -4.27
N SER A 80 2.39 11.32 -5.37
CA SER A 80 1.75 12.64 -5.36
C SER A 80 0.22 12.58 -5.40
N GLN A 81 -0.34 11.46 -5.84
CA GLN A 81 -1.77 11.23 -5.93
C GLN A 81 -2.14 9.92 -5.25
N LEU A 82 -2.98 10.01 -4.22
CA LEU A 82 -3.66 8.87 -3.65
C LEU A 82 -5.07 8.80 -4.25
N PRO A 83 -5.59 7.59 -4.52
CA PRO A 83 -7.01 7.46 -4.79
C PRO A 83 -7.81 7.82 -3.52
N PRO A 84 -9.14 8.04 -3.65
CA PRO A 84 -10.03 8.28 -2.53
C PRO A 84 -9.82 7.28 -1.39
N LEU A 85 -9.56 7.81 -0.20
CA LEU A 85 -9.46 7.00 0.99
C LEU A 85 -10.88 6.65 1.48
N PRO A 86 -11.09 5.43 2.02
CA PRO A 86 -12.34 5.12 2.69
C PRO A 86 -12.54 6.07 3.87
N HIS A 87 -13.81 6.43 4.14
CA HIS A 87 -14.21 7.44 5.15
C HIS A 87 -13.69 7.20 6.58
N THR A 88 -13.10 6.03 6.85
CA THR A 88 -12.59 5.59 8.16
C THR A 88 -11.10 5.83 8.36
N SER A 89 -10.37 6.28 7.33
CA SER A 89 -8.92 6.44 7.39
C SER A 89 -8.47 7.77 7.99
N THR A 90 -7.55 7.71 8.96
CA THR A 90 -6.79 8.89 9.41
C THR A 90 -5.50 9.00 8.60
N LEU A 91 -5.36 10.12 7.90
CA LEU A 91 -4.22 10.42 7.05
C LEU A 91 -3.21 11.28 7.81
N THR A 92 -1.93 10.88 7.84
CA THR A 92 -0.89 11.70 8.45
C THR A 92 0.32 11.79 7.52
N TYR A 93 0.62 12.99 7.04
CA TYR A 93 1.75 13.27 6.15
C TYR A 93 2.89 13.97 6.91
N PHE A 94 4.13 13.53 6.69
CA PHE A 94 5.35 14.15 7.23
C PHE A 94 6.52 14.08 6.26
#